data_AF-A0A1W2CR79-F1
#
_entry.id   AF-A0A1W2CR79-F1
#
_cell.length_a   1.000
_cell.length_b   1.000
_cell.length_c   1.000
_cell.angle_alpha   90.00
_cell.angle_beta   90.00
_cell.angle_gamma   90.00
#
_symmetry.space_group_name_H-M   'P 1'
#
loop_
_entity.id
_entity.type
_entity.pdbx_description
1 polymer ?
#
loop_
_entity_poly.entity_id
_entity_poly.type
_entity_poly.pdbx_seq_one_letter_code
_entity_poly.pdbx_strand_id
1 'polypeptide(L)' 'MYIALSILVICYMIYGITHAVKNRSLTRFEKAIWIIIILCMPVIGASLYLRSTFRVRD' A
#
# COMPACT_ATOMS: atom_id res chain seq x y z
N MET A 1 -3.87 18.75 5.97
CA MET A 1 -3.12 18.19 4.83
C MET A 1 -2.81 16.69 5.03
N TYR A 2 -2.15 16.29 6.12
CA TYR A 2 -1.84 14.87 6.38
C TYR A 2 -3.07 13.96 6.56
N ILE A 3 -4.13 14.44 7.21
CA ILE A 3 -5.37 13.66 7.42
C ILE A 3 -6.02 13.29 6.08
N ALA A 4 -6.05 14.22 5.12
CA ALA A 4 -6.62 13.98 3.79
C ALA A 4 -5.81 12.94 3.00
N LEU A 5 -4.48 12.99 3.09
CA LEU A 5 -3.59 11.99 2.51
C LEU A 5 -3.80 10.61 3.13
N SER A 6 -3.91 10.52 4.47
CA SER A 6 -4.17 9.26 5.15
C SER A 6 -5.50 8.63 4.72
N ILE A 7 -6.57 9.42 4.60
CA ILE A 7 -7.89 8.96 4.13
C ILE A 7 -7.77 8.47 2.67
N LEU A 8 -7.08 9.21 1.81
CA LEU A 8 -6.90 8.84 0.41
C LEU A 8 -6.14 7.51 0.27
N VAL A 9 -5.09 7.29 1.07
CA VAL A 9 -4.34 6.03 1.11
C VAL A 9 -5.24 4.88 1.55
N ILE A 10 -6.04 5.06 2.60
CA ILE A 10 -6.98 4.03 3.08
C ILE A 10 -8.00 3.67 1.99
N CYS A 11 -8.59 4.67 1.32
CA CYS A 11 -9.51 4.43 0.20
C CYS A 11 -8.85 3.65 -0.93
N TYR A 12 -7.61 3.98 -1.28
CA TYR A 12 -6.85 3.27 -2.31
C TYR A 12 -6.55 1.82 -1.91
N MET A 13 -6.22 1.56 -0.64
CA MET A 13 -6.01 0.19 -0.15
C MET A 13 -7.30 -0.64 -0.24
N ILE A 14 -8.43 -0.08 0.18
CA ILE A 14 -9.74 -0.75 0.09
C ILE A 14 -10.09 -1.03 -1.37
N TYR A 15 -9.87 -0.07 -2.27
CA TYR A 15 -10.10 -0.25 -3.70
C TYR A 15 -9.22 -1.37 -4.27
N GLY A 16 -7.92 -1.37 -3.97
CA GLY A 16 -6.97 -2.40 -4.41
C GLY A 16 -7.37 -3.79 -3.93
N ILE A 17 -7.73 -3.92 -2.65
CA ILE A 17 -8.19 -5.19 -2.06
C ILE A 17 -9.48 -5.65 -2.74
N THR A 18 -10.45 -4.75 -2.91
CA THR A 18 -11.73 -5.07 -3.58
C THR A 18 -11.51 -5.54 -5.01
N HIS A 19 -10.61 -4.88 -5.74
CA HIS A 19 -10.27 -5.25 -7.11
C HIS A 19 -9.56 -6.63 -7.16
N ALA A 20 -8.60 -6.87 -6.27
CA ALA A 20 -7.90 -8.16 -6.16
C ALA A 20 -8.86 -9.31 -5.80
N VAL A 21 -9.81 -9.09 -4.87
CA VAL A 21 -10.80 -10.08 -4.47
C VAL A 21 -11.82 -10.34 -5.59
N LYS A 22 -12.29 -9.29 -6.27
CA LYS A 22 -13.27 -9.39 -7.36
C LYS A 22 -12.68 -10.01 -8.63
N ASN A 23 -11.35 -9.95 -8.81
CA ASN A 23 -10.71 -10.56 -9.96
C ASN A 23 -10.87 -12.09 -9.94
N ARG A 24 -11.61 -12.65 -10.91
CA ARG A 24 -11.82 -14.10 -11.03
C ARG A 24 -10.68 -14.82 -11.74
N SER A 25 -9.76 -14.08 -12.35
CA SER A 25 -8.60 -14.64 -13.04
C SER A 25 -7.48 -15.10 -12.09
N LEU A 26 -7.47 -14.63 -10.84
CA LEU A 26 -6.42 -14.95 -9.86
C LEU A 26 -6.85 -16.13 -9.00
N THR A 27 -5.93 -17.08 -8.81
CA THR A 27 -6.08 -18.17 -7.84
C THR A 27 -6.11 -17.63 -6.41
N ARG A 28 -6.58 -18.42 -5.44
CA ARG A 28 -6.65 -18.00 -4.03
C ARG A 28 -5.28 -17.59 -3.47
N PHE A 29 -4.21 -18.25 -3.92
CA PHE A 29 -2.84 -17.94 -3.50
C PHE A 29 -2.37 -16.59 -4.06
N GLU A 30 -2.59 -16.35 -5.35
CA GLU A 30 -2.22 -15.07 -5.97
C GLU A 30 -3.02 -13.89 -5.39
N LYS A 31 -4.29 -14.11 -5.02
CA LYS A 31 -5.08 -13.10 -4.29
C LYS A 31 -4.46 -12.77 -2.93
N ALA A 32 -4.01 -13.77 -2.18
CA ALA A 32 -3.36 -13.55 -0.90
C ALA A 32 -2.06 -12.74 -1.06
N ILE A 33 -1.24 -13.08 -2.07
CA ILE A 33 -0.03 -12.32 -2.39
C ILE A 33 -0.37 -10.87 -2.75
N TRP A 34 -1.36 -10.66 -3.61
CA TRP A 34 -1.77 -9.30 -4.00
C TRP A 34 -2.23 -8.45 -2.82
N ILE A 35 -3.00 -9.03 -1.89
CA ILE A 35 -3.42 -8.35 -0.67
C ILE A 35 -2.21 -7.96 0.18
N ILE A 36 -1.23 -8.87 0.35
CA ILE A 36 0.01 -8.59 1.08
C ILE A 36 0.79 -7.44 0.42
N ILE A 37 0.93 -7.44 -0.90
CA ILE A 37 1.61 -6.38 -1.65
C ILE A 37 0.91 -5.03 -1.43
N ILE A 38 -0.42 -4.99 -1.55
CA ILE A 38 -1.22 -3.77 -1.33
C ILE A 38 -1.03 -3.26 0.11
N LEU A 39 -0.95 -4.16 1.09
CA LEU A 39 -0.73 -3.81 2.50
C LEU A 39 0.68 -3.26 2.76
N CYS A 40 1.70 -3.84 2.14
CA CYS A 40 3.10 -3.45 2.32
C CYS A 40 3.48 -2.16 1.56
N MET A 41 2.79 -1.84 0.47
CA MET A 41 3.07 -0.67 -0.38
C MET A 41 3.17 0.66 0.39
N PRO A 42 2.22 1.04 1.28
CA PRO A 42 2.33 2.28 2.07
C PRO A 42 3.51 2.26 3.05
N VAL A 43 3.84 1.09 3.64
CA VAL A 43 4.97 0.93 4.56
C VAL A 43 6.30 1.15 3.83
N ILE A 44 6.43 0.61 2.62
CA ILE A 44 7.61 0.80 1.77
C ILE A 44 7.72 2.27 1.35
N GLY A 45 6.62 2.89 0.93
CA GLY A 45 6.58 4.31 0.56
C GLY A 45 6.99 5.22 1.73
N ALA A 46 6.48 4.96 2.93
CA ALA A 46 6.87 5.68 4.14
C ALA A 46 8.36 5.45 4.45
N SER A 47 8.85 4.22 4.39
CA SER A 47 10.25 3.89 4.65
C SER A 47 11.20 4.59 3.67
N LEU A 48 10.85 4.65 2.38
CA LEU A 48 11.61 5.37 1.37
C LEU A 48 11.59 6.88 1.61
N TYR A 49 10.42 7.45 1.96
CA TYR A 49 10.29 8.87 2.30
C TYR A 49 11.10 9.24 3.54
N LEU A 50 11.07 8.40 4.58
CA LEU A 50 11.89 8.59 5.76
C LEU A 50 13.38 8.50 5.42
N ARG A 51 13.79 7.51 4.61
CA ARG A 51 15.20 7.37 4.19
C ARG A 51 15.70 8.56 3.37
N SER A 52 14.87 9.13 2.50
CA SER A 52 15.26 10.29 1.69
C SER A 52 15.25 11.60 2.48
N THR A 53 14.30 11.75 3.40
CA THR A 53 14.12 12.99 4.18
C THR A 53 15.07 13.05 5.38
N PHE A 54 15.26 11.94 6.08
CA PHE A 54 16.20 11.80 7.19
C PHE A 54 17.51 11.23 6.68
N ARG A 55 18.25 12.03 5.91
CA ARG A 55 19.69 11.77 5.73
C ARG A 55 20.36 12.12 7.05
N VAL A 56 21.10 11.17 7.64
CA VAL A 56 21.97 11.42 8.79
C VAL A 56 22.79 12.67 8.44
N ARG A 57 22.64 13.72 9.25
CA ARG A 57 23.36 14.96 9.11
C ARG A 57 24.75 14.70 9.68
N ASP A 58 25.65 14.23 8.82
CA ASP A 58 27.10 14.26 9.08
C ASP A 58 27.59 15.71 9.13
#